data_AF-A0A8T3RF60-F1
#
_entry.id   AF-A0A8T3RF60-F1
#
_cell.length_a   1.000
_cell.length_b   1.000
_cell.length_c   1.000
_cell.angle_alpha   90.00
_cell.angle_beta   90.00
_cell.angle_gamma   90.00
#
_symmetry.space_group_name_H-M   'P 1'
#
loop_
_entity.id
_entity.type
_entity.pdbx_description
1 polymer ?
#
loop_
_entity_poly.entity_id
_entity_poly.type
_entity_poly.pdbx_seq_one_letter_code
_entity_poly.pdbx_strand_id
1 'polypeptide(L)'
;MDLNGRRILVTGALGQIGSELVPALRARVDPARVVASDIRMPRPDSPLSEGLFEISAGSHRGRHRRGPCGPRRVPRAGLKAWLARDESSE
;
A
#
# COMPACT_ATOMS: atom_id res chain seq x y z
N MET A 1 -21.98 16.01 -5.58
CA MET A 1 -21.84 14.62 -5.12
C MET A 1 -22.24 14.61 -3.65
N ASP A 2 -23.37 14.00 -3.32
CA ASP A 2 -23.80 13.90 -1.92
C ASP A 2 -23.07 12.73 -1.25
N LEU A 3 -22.24 13.03 -0.24
CA LEU A 3 -21.47 12.05 0.52
C LEU A 3 -22.23 11.58 1.77
N ASN A 4 -23.47 12.05 1.96
CA ASN A 4 -24.20 11.78 3.18
C ASN A 4 -24.49 10.27 3.30
N GLY A 5 -23.90 9.65 4.33
CA GLY A 5 -24.03 8.22 4.63
C GLY A 5 -23.00 7.28 3.99
N ARG A 6 -22.08 7.78 3.14
CA ARG A 6 -21.02 6.94 2.54
C ARG A 6 -19.83 6.77 3.49
N ARG A 7 -19.25 5.56 3.53
CA ARG A 7 -17.98 5.29 4.22
C ARG A 7 -16.81 5.72 3.35
N ILE A 8 -15.73 6.16 3.98
CA ILE A 8 -14.50 6.62 3.36
C ILE A 8 -13.39 5.63 3.70
N LEU A 9 -12.81 4.98 2.70
CA LEU A 9 -11.64 4.13 2.84
C LEU A 9 -10.39 4.92 2.45
N VAL A 10 -9.40 4.96 3.33
CA VAL A 10 -8.09 5.58 3.08
C VAL A 10 -7.02 4.50 3.07
N THR A 11 -6.49 4.17 1.89
CA THR A 11 -5.39 3.22 1.73
C THR A 11 -4.04 3.94 1.85
N GLY A 12 -3.00 3.21 2.28
CA GLY A 12 -1.70 3.83 2.57
C GLY A 12 -1.76 4.77 3.77
N ALA A 13 -2.63 4.47 4.75
CA ALA A 13 -2.90 5.33 5.90
C ALA A 13 -1.66 5.59 6.76
N LEU A 14 -0.64 4.73 6.72
CA LEU A 14 0.63 4.92 7.44
C LEU A 14 1.72 5.57 6.57
N GLY A 15 1.37 6.04 5.38
CA GLY A 15 2.24 6.85 4.52
C GLY A 15 2.21 8.32 4.90
N GLN A 16 3.09 9.12 4.30
CA GLN A 16 3.24 10.56 4.61
C GLN A 16 1.92 11.34 4.53
N ILE A 17 1.17 11.17 3.43
CA ILE A 17 -0.11 11.87 3.24
C ILE A 17 -1.20 11.22 4.11
N GLY A 18 -1.22 9.88 4.18
CA GLY A 18 -2.23 9.14 4.92
C GLY A 18 -2.26 9.46 6.41
N SER A 19 -1.08 9.63 7.03
CA SER A 19 -0.95 9.88 8.46
C SER A 19 -1.51 11.22 8.90
N GLU A 20 -1.54 12.21 8.01
CA GLU A 20 -2.14 13.52 8.27
C GLU A 20 -3.60 13.58 7.81
N LEU A 21 -3.92 12.91 6.70
CA LEU A 21 -5.25 12.94 6.10
C LEU A 21 -6.30 12.24 6.96
N VAL A 22 -5.98 11.07 7.54
CA VAL A 22 -6.97 10.31 8.33
C VAL A 22 -7.45 11.09 9.57
N PRO A 23 -6.56 11.66 10.42
CA PRO A 23 -6.99 12.54 11.51
C PRO A 23 -7.80 13.74 11.01
N ALA A 24 -7.35 14.38 9.93
CA ALA A 24 -8.01 15.54 9.34
C ALA A 24 -9.42 15.22 8.81
N LEU A 25 -9.63 14.01 8.28
CA LEU A 25 -10.95 13.52 7.85
C LEU A 25 -11.83 13.18 9.04
N ARG A 26 -11.33 12.43 10.02
CA ARG A 26 -12.08 12.09 11.24
C ARG A 26 -12.54 13.30 12.04
N ALA A 27 -11.81 14.42 11.96
CA ALA A 27 -12.23 15.69 12.56
C ALA A 27 -13.34 16.42 11.79
N ARG A 28 -13.49 16.16 10.48
CA ARG A 28 -14.45 16.84 9.59
C ARG A 28 -15.71 16.05 9.31
N VAL A 29 -15.61 14.72 9.37
CA VAL A 29 -16.72 13.79 9.17
C VAL A 29 -16.87 12.91 10.40
N ASP A 30 -17.95 12.14 10.45
CA ASP A 30 -18.12 11.11 11.48
C ASP A 30 -16.91 10.14 11.48
N PRO A 31 -16.16 10.02 12.59
CA PRO A 31 -14.99 9.16 12.68
C PRO A 31 -15.28 7.69 12.38
N ALA A 32 -16.48 7.20 12.70
CA ALA A 32 -16.91 5.83 12.43
C ALA A 32 -17.10 5.55 10.94
N ARG A 33 -17.16 6.60 10.09
CA ARG A 33 -17.22 6.46 8.63
C ARG A 33 -15.85 6.37 7.97
N VAL A 34 -14.76 6.65 8.67
CA VAL A 34 -13.40 6.65 8.12
C VAL A 34 -12.67 5.36 8.48
N VAL A 35 -12.42 4.53 7.47
CA VAL A 35 -11.65 3.29 7.59
C VAL A 35 -10.25 3.55 7.07
N ALA A 36 -9.26 3.48 7.95
CA ALA A 36 -7.85 3.55 7.58
C ALA A 36 -7.35 2.16 7.17
N SER A 37 -6.51 2.07 6.15
CA SER A 37 -5.90 0.81 5.75
C SER A 37 -4.46 0.97 5.27
N ASP A 38 -3.60 0.04 5.66
CA ASP A 38 -2.21 -0.06 5.21
C ASP A 38 -1.74 -1.51 5.27
N ILE A 39 -0.62 -1.82 4.63
CA ILE A 39 0.01 -3.14 4.70
C ILE A 39 0.75 -3.38 6.03
N ARG A 40 1.00 -2.30 6.78
CA ARG A 40 1.67 -2.32 8.09
C ARG A 40 0.65 -2.10 9.20
N MET A 41 0.97 -2.56 10.40
CA MET A 41 0.23 -2.17 11.61
C MET A 41 0.65 -0.76 12.06
N PRO A 42 -0.31 0.07 12.52
CA PRO A 42 0.01 1.31 13.20
C PRO A 42 0.75 0.99 14.49
N ARG A 43 1.66 1.89 14.89
CA ARG A 43 2.25 1.81 16.23
C ARG A 43 1.17 2.12 17.28
N PRO A 44 1.28 1.58 18.51
CA PRO A 44 0.27 1.81 19.55
C PRO A 44 0.05 3.30 19.86
N ASP A 45 1.11 4.10 19.77
CA ASP A 45 1.15 5.55 19.99
C ASP A 45 0.76 6.39 18.77
N SER A 46 0.38 5.75 17.66
CA SER A 46 -0.05 6.47 16.45
C SER A 46 -1.48 6.95 16.58
N PRO A 47 -1.84 8.18 16.14
CA PRO A 47 -3.23 8.63 16.05
C PRO A 47 -4.14 7.72 15.19
N LEU A 48 -3.54 6.85 14.39
CA LEU A 48 -4.23 5.88 13.54
C LEU A 48 -4.68 4.64 14.31
N SER A 49 -4.17 4.38 15.51
CA SER A 49 -4.58 3.25 16.38
C SER A 49 -5.93 3.50 17.08
N GLU A 50 -6.37 4.76 17.17
CA GLU A 50 -7.57 5.18 17.93
C GLU A 50 -8.91 5.00 17.19
N GLY A 51 -8.91 4.47 15.96
CA GLY A 51 -10.14 4.34 15.18
C GLY A 51 -10.12 3.18 14.20
N LEU A 52 -11.17 3.07 13.38
CA LEU A 52 -11.34 1.93 12.48
C LEU A 52 -10.13 1.79 11.53
N PHE A 53 -9.42 0.68 11.68
CA PHE A 53 -8.22 0.37 10.92
C PHE A 53 -8.28 -1.08 10.41
N GLU A 54 -7.93 -1.28 9.13
CA GLU A 54 -7.89 -2.58 8.47
C GLU A 54 -6.50 -2.87 7.92
N ILE A 55 -5.91 -4.01 8.30
CA ILE A 55 -4.65 -4.47 7.73
C ILE A 55 -4.91 -4.98 6.32
N SER A 56 -4.29 -4.36 5.32
CA SER A 56 -4.33 -4.84 3.95
C SER A 56 -3.30 -5.95 3.75
N ALA A 57 -3.79 -7.18 3.51
CA ALA A 57 -2.92 -8.30 3.20
C ALA A 57 -2.34 -8.16 1.78
N GLY A 58 -1.20 -7.48 1.66
CA GLY A 58 -0.44 -7.42 0.42
C GLY A 58 0.39 -8.68 0.22
N SER A 59 -0.09 -9.65 -0.57
CA SER A 59 0.78 -10.70 -1.14
C SER A 59 1.71 -10.05 -2.16
N HIS A 60 2.86 -9.56 -1.70
CA HIS A 60 3.80 -8.84 -2.55
C HIS A 60 4.64 -9.86 -3.34
N ARG A 61 4.18 -10.23 -4.54
CA ARG A 61 5.04 -10.87 -5.53
C ARG A 61 6.18 -9.91 -5.89
N GLY A 62 7.37 -10.23 -5.40
CA GLY A 62 8.67 -9.75 -5.90
C GLY A 62 8.84 -8.24 -6.03
N ARG A 63 9.20 -7.55 -4.95
CA ARG A 63 9.78 -6.20 -5.05
C ARG A 63 11.18 -6.32 -5.67
N HIS A 64 11.29 -6.33 -7.01
CA HIS A 64 12.56 -6.09 -7.68
C HIS A 64 13.05 -4.70 -7.22
N ARG A 65 14.08 -4.68 -6.37
CA ARG A 65 14.82 -3.45 -6.01
C ARG A 65 15.17 -2.74 -7.31
N ARG A 66 14.51 -1.61 -7.58
CA ARG A 66 14.87 -0.73 -8.70
C ARG A 66 16.23 -0.14 -8.34
N GLY A 67 17.30 -0.73 -8.88
CA GLY A 67 18.56 -0.02 -9.06
C GLY A 67 18.36 1.22 -9.95
N PRO A 68 19.31 2.17 -9.95
CA PRO A 68 19.16 3.43 -10.68
C PRO A 68 18.79 3.17 -12.14
N CYS A 69 17.83 3.96 -12.65
CA CYS A 69 17.39 3.90 -14.04
C CYS A 69 18.58 4.15 -14.98
N GLY A 70 19.17 3.07 -15.48
CA GLY A 70 20.15 3.05 -16.56
C GLY A 70 19.84 1.89 -17.52
N PRO A 71 20.26 1.96 -18.79
CA PRO A 71 19.98 0.93 -19.76
C PRO A 71 20.65 -0.37 -19.31
N ARG A 72 19.84 -1.39 -18.98
CA ARG A 72 20.34 -2.72 -18.62
C ARG A 72 21.00 -3.33 -19.85
N ARG A 73 22.34 -3.40 -19.86
CA ARG A 73 23.04 -4.30 -20.79
C ARG A 73 22.72 -5.73 -20.38
N VAL A 74 21.90 -6.40 -21.20
CA VAL A 74 21.72 -7.85 -21.12
C VAL A 74 23.01 -8.53 -21.60
N PRO A 75 23.65 -9.40 -20.79
CA PRO A 75 24.72 -10.25 -21.29
C PRO A 75 24.14 -11.20 -22.34
N ARG A 76 24.69 -11.20 -23.56
CA ARG A 76 24.22 -12.04 -24.69
C ARG A 76 24.25 -13.55 -24.43
N ALA A 77 24.76 -14.00 -23.28
CA ALA A 77 24.95 -15.42 -22.96
C ALA A 77 23.80 -16.09 -22.19
N GLY A 78 22.72 -15.38 -21.81
CA GLY A 78 21.74 -15.91 -20.83
C GLY A 78 20.28 -16.03 -21.26
N LEU A 79 19.91 -15.71 -22.51
CA LEU A 79 18.49 -15.55 -22.90
C LEU A 79 17.66 -16.84 -22.72
N LYS A 80 18.26 -18.03 -22.95
CA LYS A 80 17.57 -19.32 -22.76
C LYS A 80 17.27 -19.64 -21.30
N ALA A 81 18.12 -19.21 -20.36
CA ALA A 81 17.92 -19.45 -18.93
C ALA A 81 16.87 -18.53 -18.31
N TRP A 82 16.57 -17.40 -18.96
CA TRP A 82 15.56 -16.44 -18.53
C TRP A 82 14.16 -16.86 -18.99
N LEU A 83 14.03 -17.29 -20.26
CA LEU A 83 12.76 -17.81 -20.81
C LEU A 83 12.29 -19.11 -20.13
N ALA A 84 13.20 -20.00 -19.74
CA ALA A 84 12.86 -21.25 -19.06
C ALA A 84 12.37 -21.06 -17.61
N ARG A 85 12.45 -19.85 -17.05
CA ARG A 85 12.11 -19.57 -15.66
C ARG A 85 10.72 -18.94 -15.47
N ASP A 86 10.04 -18.62 -16.57
CA ASP A 86 8.69 -18.01 -16.57
C ASP A 86 7.57 -19.05 -16.76
N GLU A 87 7.89 -20.26 -17.25
CA GLU A 87 6.94 -21.36 -17.46
C GLU A 87 6.96 -22.44 -16.36
N SER A 88 7.38 -22.10 -15.15
CA SER A 88 7.24 -23.01 -14.00
C SER A 88 7.18 -22.20 -12.71
N SER A 89 5.97 -21.77 -12.33
CA SER A 89 5.38 -22.09 -11.01
C SER A 89 4.06 -21.32 -10.84
N GLU A 90 3.00 -22.11 -10.61
CA GLU A 90 1.96 -21.92 -9.58
C GLU A 90 2.23 -20.83 -8.52
#